data_AF-A0A9P0VW59-F1
#
_entry.id   AF-A0A9P0VW59-F1
#
_cell.length_a   1.000
_cell.length_b   1.000
_cell.length_c   1.000
_cell.angle_alpha   90.00
_cell.angle_beta   90.00
_cell.angle_gamma   90.00
#
_symmetry.space_group_name_H-M   'P 1'
#
loop_
_entity.id
_entity.type
_entity.pdbx_description
1 polymer ?
#
loop_
_entity_poly.entity_id
_entity_poly.type
_entity_poly.pdbx_seq_one_letter_code
_entity_poly.pdbx_strand_id
1 'polypeptide(L)'
;MCVILEGGEDRKQVGQLAGSVLVPPPNFSTVEDLCIYRSGLPQPSNFPFIQTLNLRSIIFLCPEPYPEENKAFLRLNKVKLFQFGIEGTKEPSAIPRSAITEALRVVIDVRNHPVLIHCKRGKHRTGCLVGCLRKLQNWCLSSVLEEYKHFAGTKWRESDLRFLEEYDAPCIRHSLQSIIYRYTASRKRRLLYREEECAHKPAGIAQV
;
A
#
# COMPACT_ATOMS: atom_id res chain seq x y z
N MET A 1 -35.56 -10.34 -56.57
CA MET A 1 -35.97 -10.24 -55.15
C MET A 1 -34.71 -10.55 -54.34
N CYS A 2 -33.91 -9.52 -54.00
CA CYS A 2 -33.62 -9.08 -52.61
C CYS A 2 -33.16 -10.24 -51.70
N VAL A 3 -31.96 -10.29 -51.08
CA VAL A 3 -30.86 -9.35 -50.85
C VAL A 3 -29.62 -10.19 -50.46
N ILE A 4 -28.43 -9.77 -50.90
CA ILE A 4 -27.13 -10.22 -50.37
C ILE A 4 -26.73 -9.27 -49.23
N LEU A 5 -26.08 -9.76 -48.17
CA LEU A 5 -24.78 -9.28 -47.65
C LEU A 5 -24.32 -10.08 -46.41
N GLU A 6 -23.01 -10.31 -46.41
CA GLU A 6 -22.24 -11.26 -45.60
C GLU A 6 -21.76 -10.70 -44.25
N GLY A 7 -21.35 -11.61 -43.36
CA GLY A 7 -20.00 -11.61 -42.75
C GLY A 7 -19.62 -10.55 -41.69
N GLY A 8 -19.21 -11.06 -40.51
CA GLY A 8 -17.99 -10.60 -39.82
C GLY A 8 -18.05 -9.40 -38.87
N GLU A 9 -17.60 -9.64 -37.62
CA GLU A 9 -17.01 -8.74 -36.60
C GLU A 9 -17.11 -7.20 -36.79
N ASP A 10 -17.60 -6.47 -35.78
CA ASP A 10 -16.74 -5.66 -34.90
C ASP A 10 -17.54 -4.88 -33.82
N ARG A 11 -16.84 -4.66 -32.71
CA ARG A 11 -17.02 -3.66 -31.64
C ARG A 11 -18.12 -2.60 -31.82
N LYS A 12 -18.93 -2.42 -30.77
CA LYS A 12 -19.12 -1.14 -30.03
C LYS A 12 -20.26 -1.26 -29.00
N GLN A 13 -19.89 -1.29 -27.72
CA GLN A 13 -20.50 -0.41 -26.71
C GLN A 13 -19.40 0.09 -25.77
N VAL A 14 -18.57 1.01 -26.28
CA VAL A 14 -17.86 1.95 -25.42
C VAL A 14 -18.89 2.98 -25.00
N GLY A 15 -19.52 2.74 -23.85
CA GLY A 15 -20.36 3.73 -23.18
C GLY A 15 -19.49 4.88 -22.67
N GLN A 16 -19.45 5.96 -23.45
CA GLN A 16 -19.35 7.36 -23.03
C GLN A 16 -18.70 7.64 -21.65
N LEU A 17 -17.39 7.90 -21.62
CA LEU A 17 -16.66 8.46 -20.48
C LEU A 17 -16.18 9.90 -20.72
N ALA A 18 -16.80 10.60 -21.68
CA ALA A 18 -16.52 12.01 -21.92
C ALA A 18 -17.37 12.87 -20.98
N GLY A 19 -16.87 13.13 -19.76
CA GLY A 19 -17.41 14.20 -18.89
C GLY A 19 -17.69 13.86 -17.43
N SER A 20 -17.36 12.67 -16.92
CA SER A 20 -17.53 12.39 -15.49
C SER A 20 -16.41 13.04 -14.67
N VAL A 21 -16.79 13.85 -13.67
CA VAL A 21 -15.84 14.44 -12.72
C VAL A 21 -15.16 13.33 -11.95
N LEU A 22 -13.86 13.15 -12.17
CA LEU A 22 -13.07 12.17 -11.44
C LEU A 22 -12.76 12.70 -10.04
N VAL A 23 -13.32 12.05 -9.01
CA VAL A 23 -13.12 12.46 -7.62
C VAL A 23 -12.10 11.54 -6.96
N PRO A 24 -10.92 12.05 -6.57
CA PRO A 24 -9.94 11.24 -5.87
C PRO A 24 -10.44 10.84 -4.48
N PRO A 25 -9.99 9.70 -3.93
CA PRO A 25 -10.27 9.33 -2.56
C PRO A 25 -9.84 10.41 -1.56
N PRO A 26 -10.43 10.45 -0.36
CA PRO A 26 -10.03 11.42 0.67
C PRO A 26 -8.54 11.28 0.99
N ASN A 27 -7.85 12.40 1.17
CA ASN A 27 -6.41 12.44 1.47
C ASN A 27 -5.52 11.70 0.45
N PHE A 28 -5.96 11.65 -0.81
CA PHE A 28 -5.17 11.06 -1.90
C PHE A 28 -3.94 11.92 -2.20
N SER A 29 -2.79 11.27 -2.42
CA SER A 29 -1.57 11.90 -2.93
C SER A 29 -0.68 10.85 -3.57
N THR A 30 0.17 11.30 -4.49
CA THR A 30 1.34 10.55 -4.95
C THR A 30 2.39 10.53 -3.84
N VAL A 31 3.00 9.38 -3.58
CA VAL A 31 4.17 9.22 -2.70
C VAL A 31 5.43 9.12 -3.55
N GLU A 32 5.37 8.26 -4.57
CA GLU A 32 6.38 8.18 -5.63
C GLU A 32 5.69 8.19 -6.98
N ASP A 33 6.26 8.99 -7.88
CA ASP A 33 5.65 9.26 -9.18
C ASP A 33 5.39 7.97 -9.94
N LEU A 34 4.15 7.86 -10.43
CA LEU A 34 3.65 6.76 -11.26
C LEU A 34 3.70 5.36 -10.63
N CYS A 35 4.13 5.19 -9.37
CA CYS A 35 4.32 3.86 -8.78
C CYS A 35 3.76 3.67 -7.37
N ILE A 36 3.74 4.69 -6.50
CA ILE A 36 3.22 4.56 -5.12
C ILE A 36 2.27 5.71 -4.83
N TYR A 37 1.04 5.36 -4.46
CA TYR A 37 0.01 6.29 -4.07
C TYR A 37 -0.41 6.07 -2.61
N ARG A 38 -0.93 7.11 -1.97
CA ARG A 38 -1.54 7.06 -0.64
C ARG A 38 -2.95 7.60 -0.67
N SER A 39 -3.84 7.09 0.19
CA SER A 39 -5.15 7.70 0.44
C SER A 39 -5.79 7.28 1.76
N GLY A 40 -6.96 7.82 2.06
CA GLY A 40 -7.97 7.22 2.93
C GLY A 40 -8.77 6.14 2.22
N LEU A 41 -9.79 5.59 2.90
CA LEU A 41 -10.60 4.49 2.39
C LEU A 41 -11.38 4.93 1.13
N PRO A 42 -11.13 4.30 -0.03
CA PRO A 42 -11.90 4.60 -1.23
C PRO A 42 -13.38 4.29 -1.07
N GLN A 43 -14.22 5.17 -1.61
CA GLN A 43 -15.66 4.96 -1.75
C GLN A 43 -16.01 4.66 -3.22
N PRO A 44 -17.20 4.11 -3.51
CA PRO A 44 -17.63 3.81 -4.88
C PRO A 44 -17.54 5.00 -5.84
N SER A 45 -17.81 6.21 -5.35
CA SER A 45 -17.66 7.45 -6.12
C SER A 45 -16.22 7.74 -6.57
N ASN A 46 -15.22 7.12 -5.93
CA ASN A 46 -13.81 7.27 -6.29
C ASN A 46 -13.31 6.18 -7.26
N PHE A 47 -14.09 5.14 -7.52
CA PHE A 47 -13.67 4.01 -8.36
C PHE A 47 -13.27 4.44 -9.78
N PRO A 48 -13.99 5.34 -10.47
CA PRO A 48 -13.56 5.83 -11.79
C PRO A 48 -12.17 6.48 -11.74
N PHE A 49 -11.88 7.27 -10.71
CA PHE A 49 -10.55 7.85 -10.52
C PHE A 49 -9.50 6.77 -10.27
N ILE A 50 -9.77 5.81 -9.38
CA ILE A 50 -8.83 4.73 -9.07
C ILE A 50 -8.51 3.87 -10.31
N GLN A 51 -9.47 3.66 -11.21
CA GLN A 51 -9.24 2.95 -12.46
C GLN A 51 -8.18 3.64 -13.33
N THR A 52 -8.13 4.97 -13.33
CA THR A 52 -7.13 5.73 -14.10
C THR A 52 -5.70 5.48 -13.62
N LEU A 53 -5.51 5.10 -12.35
CA LEU A 53 -4.20 4.82 -11.77
C LEU A 53 -3.63 3.46 -12.23
N ASN A 54 -4.47 2.61 -12.85
CA ASN A 54 -4.11 1.28 -13.33
C ASN A 54 -3.38 0.44 -12.27
N LEU A 55 -3.93 0.43 -11.05
CA LEU A 55 -3.30 -0.22 -9.90
C LEU A 55 -3.16 -1.72 -10.12
N ARG A 56 -2.03 -2.26 -9.68
CA ARG A 56 -1.82 -3.71 -9.62
C ARG A 56 -2.11 -4.27 -8.24
N SER A 57 -1.89 -3.47 -7.20
CA SER A 57 -2.16 -3.88 -5.83
C SER A 57 -2.63 -2.73 -4.94
N ILE A 58 -3.29 -3.11 -3.84
CA ILE A 58 -3.69 -2.23 -2.75
C ILE A 58 -3.18 -2.79 -1.43
N ILE A 59 -2.63 -1.92 -0.59
CA ILE A 59 -2.25 -2.22 0.79
C ILE A 59 -3.27 -1.58 1.72
N PHE A 60 -4.00 -2.41 2.46
CA PHE A 60 -5.01 -1.99 3.43
C PHE A 60 -4.52 -2.24 4.86
N LEU A 61 -4.38 -1.17 5.64
CA LEU A 61 -3.72 -1.21 6.95
C LEU A 61 -4.71 -1.34 8.13
N CYS A 62 -5.95 -1.77 7.92
CA CYS A 62 -6.93 -1.86 9.01
C CYS A 62 -7.33 -3.32 9.30
N PRO A 63 -7.63 -3.67 10.57
CA PRO A 63 -8.02 -5.04 10.94
C PRO A 63 -9.45 -5.37 10.50
N GLU A 64 -10.31 -4.38 10.27
CA GLU A 64 -11.69 -4.60 9.87
C GLU A 64 -11.76 -5.31 8.50
N PRO A 65 -12.81 -6.11 8.24
CA PRO A 65 -13.01 -6.70 6.91
C PRO A 65 -13.08 -5.63 5.82
N TYR A 66 -12.41 -5.88 4.69
CA TYR A 66 -12.49 -4.97 3.54
C TYR A 66 -13.93 -4.91 2.98
N PRO A 67 -14.49 -3.71 2.69
CA PRO A 67 -15.88 -3.58 2.22
C PRO A 67 -16.16 -4.40 0.95
N GLU A 68 -17.34 -5.00 0.86
CA GLU A 68 -17.65 -5.94 -0.23
C GLU A 68 -17.72 -5.26 -1.61
N GLU A 69 -18.21 -4.02 -1.67
CA GLU A 69 -18.20 -3.21 -2.90
C GLU A 69 -16.77 -2.98 -3.40
N ASN A 70 -15.85 -2.63 -2.49
CA ASN A 70 -14.45 -2.47 -2.83
C ASN A 70 -13.83 -3.81 -3.24
N LYS A 71 -14.14 -4.93 -2.55
CA LYS A 71 -13.68 -6.27 -2.97
C LYS A 71 -14.16 -6.62 -4.38
N ALA A 72 -15.42 -6.35 -4.69
CA ALA A 72 -15.99 -6.57 -6.03
C ALA A 72 -15.23 -5.77 -7.10
N PHE A 73 -14.94 -4.49 -6.81
CA PHE A 73 -14.11 -3.66 -7.67
C PHE A 73 -12.70 -4.24 -7.87
N LEU A 74 -12.03 -4.71 -6.81
CA LEU A 74 -10.71 -5.32 -6.94
C LEU A 74 -10.73 -6.61 -7.77
N ARG A 75 -11.75 -7.46 -7.59
CA ARG A 75 -11.93 -8.67 -8.40
C ARG A 75 -12.09 -8.34 -9.89
N LEU A 76 -12.93 -7.35 -10.21
CA LEU A 76 -13.20 -6.94 -11.59
C LEU A 76 -11.95 -6.38 -12.28
N ASN A 77 -11.17 -5.56 -11.58
CA ASN A 77 -9.97 -4.91 -12.11
C ASN A 77 -8.69 -5.73 -11.89
N LYS A 78 -8.80 -6.98 -11.40
CA LYS A 78 -7.67 -7.90 -11.13
C LYS A 78 -6.58 -7.29 -10.21
N VAL A 79 -7.00 -6.49 -9.24
CA VAL A 79 -6.12 -5.82 -8.29
C VAL A 79 -5.91 -6.70 -7.06
N LYS A 80 -4.65 -6.92 -6.67
CA LYS A 80 -4.30 -7.74 -5.49
C LYS A 80 -4.48 -6.92 -4.21
N LEU A 81 -5.13 -7.51 -3.19
CA LEU A 81 -5.27 -6.90 -1.87
C LEU A 81 -4.26 -7.51 -0.90
N PHE A 82 -3.45 -6.66 -0.24
CA PHE A 82 -2.62 -7.03 0.89
C PHE A 82 -3.19 -6.35 2.14
N GLN A 83 -3.64 -7.14 3.12
CA GLN A 83 -4.22 -6.61 4.35
C GLN A 83 -3.29 -6.83 5.53
N PHE A 84 -2.97 -5.75 6.25
CA PHE A 84 -2.19 -5.76 7.47
C PHE A 84 -3.02 -5.11 8.58
N GLY A 85 -3.57 -5.91 9.48
CA GLY A 85 -4.43 -5.43 10.55
C GLY A 85 -3.68 -4.65 11.61
N ILE A 86 -3.67 -3.32 11.52
CA ILE A 86 -3.11 -2.44 12.55
C ILE A 86 -4.23 -1.77 13.31
N GLU A 87 -4.30 -1.99 14.62
CA GLU A 87 -5.35 -1.45 15.47
C GLU A 87 -5.36 0.09 15.47
N GLY A 88 -6.57 0.65 15.50
CA GLY A 88 -6.80 2.09 15.38
C GLY A 88 -6.80 2.85 16.71
N THR A 89 -6.27 2.28 17.78
CA THR A 89 -6.31 2.89 19.12
C THR A 89 -5.39 4.12 19.21
N LYS A 90 -5.61 4.96 20.23
CA LYS A 90 -4.74 6.11 20.53
C LYS A 90 -3.53 5.71 21.39
N GLU A 91 -3.44 4.43 21.76
CA GLU A 91 -2.42 3.94 22.67
C GLU A 91 -1.04 3.91 22.00
N PRO A 92 0.06 4.17 22.75
CA PRO A 92 1.42 4.25 22.22
C PRO A 92 1.91 2.97 21.51
N SER A 93 1.31 1.81 21.80
CA SER A 93 1.64 0.50 21.22
C SER A 93 0.76 0.11 20.02
N ALA A 94 -0.10 1.01 19.53
CA ALA A 94 -1.11 0.68 18.52
C ALA A 94 -0.56 0.27 17.15
N ILE A 95 0.69 0.64 16.81
CA ILE A 95 1.31 0.33 15.52
C ILE A 95 2.42 -0.70 15.72
N PRO A 96 2.17 -1.99 15.42
CA PRO A 96 3.19 -3.01 15.57
C PRO A 96 4.27 -2.86 14.49
N ARG A 97 5.53 -2.80 14.93
CA ARG A 97 6.71 -2.70 14.04
C ARG A 97 6.74 -3.83 13.01
N SER A 98 6.34 -5.05 13.40
CA SER A 98 6.27 -6.20 12.50
C SER A 98 5.32 -5.98 11.33
N ALA A 99 4.10 -5.50 11.57
CA ALA A 99 3.12 -5.26 10.51
C ALA A 99 3.58 -4.16 9.54
N ILE A 100 4.22 -3.09 10.05
CA ILE A 100 4.81 -2.05 9.20
C ILE A 100 5.96 -2.62 8.35
N THR A 101 6.83 -3.43 8.94
CA THR A 101 7.93 -4.08 8.22
C THR A 101 7.44 -5.02 7.11
N GLU A 102 6.41 -5.83 7.37
CA GLU A 102 5.80 -6.69 6.35
C GLU A 102 5.10 -5.89 5.24
N ALA A 103 4.36 -4.84 5.61
CA ALA A 103 3.76 -3.95 4.62
C ALA A 103 4.84 -3.25 3.77
N LEU A 104 5.94 -2.84 4.39
CA LEU A 104 7.06 -2.21 3.71
C LEU A 104 7.76 -3.17 2.74
N ARG A 105 7.87 -4.47 3.09
CA ARG A 105 8.35 -5.53 2.19
C ARG A 105 7.48 -5.67 0.93
N VAL A 106 6.17 -5.46 1.04
CA VAL A 106 5.27 -5.44 -0.13
C VAL A 106 5.46 -4.18 -0.97
N VAL A 107 5.63 -3.01 -0.33
CA VAL A 107 5.83 -1.72 -1.00
C VAL A 107 7.15 -1.67 -1.79
N ILE A 108 8.22 -2.29 -1.30
CA ILE A 108 9.52 -2.29 -2.00
C ILE A 108 9.59 -3.30 -3.16
N ASP A 109 8.62 -4.23 -3.25
CA ASP A 109 8.59 -5.21 -4.34
C ASP A 109 7.96 -4.60 -5.59
N VAL A 110 8.82 -4.23 -6.54
CA VAL A 110 8.49 -3.64 -7.85
C VAL A 110 7.38 -4.40 -8.61
N ARG A 111 7.20 -5.70 -8.35
CA ARG A 111 6.18 -6.53 -9.01
C ARG A 111 4.76 -6.17 -8.58
N ASN A 112 4.59 -5.44 -7.48
CA ASN A 112 3.30 -5.03 -6.94
C ASN A 112 2.83 -3.65 -7.45
N HIS A 113 3.67 -2.92 -8.18
CA HIS A 113 3.36 -1.56 -8.63
C HIS A 113 2.55 -1.52 -9.94
N PRO A 114 1.73 -0.48 -10.15
CA PRO A 114 1.45 0.63 -9.22
C PRO A 114 0.62 0.20 -8.00
N VAL A 115 0.97 0.72 -6.81
CA VAL A 115 0.36 0.34 -5.53
C VAL A 115 -0.33 1.52 -4.85
N LEU A 116 -1.52 1.29 -4.28
CA LEU A 116 -2.20 2.25 -3.41
C LEU A 116 -2.15 1.80 -1.96
N ILE A 117 -1.60 2.65 -1.09
CA ILE A 117 -1.54 2.43 0.35
C ILE A 117 -2.68 3.21 1.01
N HIS A 118 -3.53 2.54 1.77
CA HIS A 118 -4.54 3.27 2.54
C HIS A 118 -4.90 2.61 3.87
N CYS A 119 -5.44 3.44 4.75
CA CYS A 119 -6.16 3.02 5.95
C CYS A 119 -7.56 3.64 5.91
N LYS A 120 -8.21 3.83 7.06
CA LYS A 120 -9.52 4.50 7.12
C LYS A 120 -9.46 5.94 6.60
N ARG A 121 -8.45 6.72 7.00
CA ARG A 121 -8.34 8.17 6.70
C ARG A 121 -7.05 8.58 5.99
N GLY A 122 -6.11 7.66 5.78
CA GLY A 122 -4.83 7.94 5.13
C GLY A 122 -3.85 8.77 5.96
N LYS A 123 -4.03 8.80 7.29
CA LYS A 123 -3.29 9.69 8.21
C LYS A 123 -2.22 8.93 9.01
N HIS A 124 -2.64 8.24 10.07
CA HIS A 124 -1.76 7.61 11.07
C HIS A 124 -1.01 6.41 10.49
N ARG A 125 -1.70 5.27 10.31
CA ARG A 125 -1.10 4.01 9.81
C ARG A 125 -0.42 4.16 8.45
N THR A 126 -1.10 4.81 7.50
CA THR A 126 -0.53 5.13 6.19
C THR A 126 0.66 6.06 6.30
N GLY A 127 0.60 7.08 7.18
CA GLY A 127 1.69 8.02 7.40
C GLY A 127 2.92 7.35 8.03
N CYS A 128 2.73 6.42 8.98
CA CYS A 128 3.83 5.65 9.55
C CYS A 128 4.50 4.77 8.49
N LEU A 129 3.73 4.05 7.67
CA LEU A 129 4.29 3.22 6.60
C LEU A 129 5.05 4.05 5.55
N VAL A 130 4.46 5.17 5.11
CA VAL A 130 5.12 6.10 4.17
C VAL A 130 6.37 6.72 4.80
N GLY A 131 6.31 7.12 6.07
CA GLY A 131 7.46 7.65 6.77
C GLY A 131 8.60 6.63 6.90
N CYS A 132 8.29 5.36 7.17
CA CYS A 132 9.28 4.28 7.14
C CYS A 132 9.89 4.08 5.74
N LEU A 133 9.09 4.21 4.67
CA LEU A 133 9.59 4.23 3.30
C LEU A 133 10.56 5.40 3.07
N ARG A 134 10.22 6.62 3.52
CA ARG A 134 11.12 7.79 3.42
C ARG A 134 12.45 7.58 4.17
N LYS A 135 12.41 6.95 5.35
CA LYS A 135 13.63 6.56 6.08
C LYS A 135 14.48 5.57 5.30
N LEU A 136 13.88 4.61 4.58
CA LEU A 136 14.62 3.72 3.68
C LEU A 136 15.24 4.48 2.49
N GLN A 137 14.57 5.52 2.00
CA GLN A 137 15.06 6.44 0.96
C GLN A 137 16.10 7.44 1.49
N ASN A 138 16.57 7.29 2.73
CA ASN A 138 17.55 8.16 3.39
C ASN A 138 17.11 9.62 3.54
N TRP A 139 15.81 9.90 3.63
CA TRP A 139 15.34 11.23 4.02
C TRP A 139 15.77 11.55 5.46
N CYS A 140 16.07 12.82 5.73
CA CYS A 140 16.31 13.26 7.10
C CYS A 140 15.01 13.21 7.91
N LEU A 141 15.13 12.86 9.19
CA LEU A 141 13.98 12.66 10.09
C LEU A 141 13.03 13.86 10.12
N SER A 142 13.55 15.09 10.11
CA SER A 142 12.74 16.32 10.08
C SER A 142 11.75 16.34 8.90
N SER A 143 12.22 16.06 7.69
CA SER A 143 11.38 15.99 6.48
C SER A 143 10.35 14.85 6.54
N VAL A 144 10.74 13.71 7.13
CA VAL A 144 9.81 12.59 7.34
C VAL A 144 8.66 12.99 8.27
N LEU A 145 8.99 13.62 9.40
CA LEU A 145 7.99 14.07 10.37
C LEU A 145 7.12 15.21 9.82
N GLU A 146 7.69 16.09 8.99
CA GLU A 146 6.95 17.16 8.32
C GLU A 146 5.95 16.62 7.31
N GLU A 147 6.35 15.69 6.43
CA GLU A 147 5.44 15.02 5.49
C GLU A 147 4.30 14.31 6.25
N TYR A 148 4.64 13.58 7.33
CA TYR A 148 3.64 12.94 8.18
C TYR A 148 2.64 13.97 8.75
N LYS A 149 3.13 15.07 9.35
CA LYS A 149 2.29 16.12 9.94
C LYS A 149 1.40 16.79 8.90
N HIS A 150 1.92 17.02 7.69
CA HIS A 150 1.16 17.58 6.58
C HIS A 150 -0.10 16.74 6.28
N PHE A 151 0.06 15.42 6.06
CA PHE A 151 -1.07 14.55 5.76
C PHE A 151 -1.97 14.24 6.97
N ALA A 152 -1.41 14.23 8.18
CA ALA A 152 -2.21 14.06 9.39
C ALA A 152 -3.04 15.32 9.70
N GLY A 153 -2.57 16.51 9.31
CA GLY A 153 -3.18 17.81 9.59
C GLY A 153 -3.33 18.03 11.09
N THR A 154 -4.43 18.64 11.52
CA THR A 154 -4.74 18.90 12.96
C THR A 154 -4.89 17.65 13.83
N LYS A 155 -4.80 16.44 13.25
CA LYS A 155 -4.98 15.16 13.94
C LYS A 155 -3.70 14.33 13.97
N TRP A 156 -2.53 14.96 13.84
CA TRP A 156 -1.25 14.28 14.07
C TRP A 156 -1.15 13.75 15.51
N ARG A 157 -0.35 12.71 15.73
CA ARG A 157 -0.19 12.06 17.04
C ARG A 157 1.28 11.99 17.42
N GLU A 158 1.58 12.32 18.67
CA GLU A 158 2.92 12.19 19.24
C GLU A 158 3.42 10.73 19.22
N SER A 159 2.53 9.77 19.41
CA SER A 159 2.85 8.33 19.32
C SER A 159 3.43 7.94 17.97
N ASP A 160 2.90 8.51 16.88
CA ASP A 160 3.32 8.20 15.53
C ASP A 160 4.68 8.86 15.22
N LEU A 161 4.93 10.05 15.78
CA LEU A 161 6.25 10.71 15.68
C LEU A 161 7.31 9.88 16.40
N ARG A 162 7.07 9.51 17.65
CA ARG A 162 7.98 8.63 18.42
C ARG A 162 8.23 7.31 17.71
N PHE A 163 7.18 6.70 17.15
CA PHE A 163 7.34 5.49 16.34
C PHE A 163 8.28 5.72 15.15
N LEU A 164 8.12 6.81 14.41
CA LEU A 164 8.97 7.14 13.26
C LEU A 164 10.41 7.45 13.68
N GLU A 165 10.62 8.05 14.84
CA GLU A 165 11.95 8.29 15.41
C GLU A 165 12.66 6.97 15.72
N GLU A 166 11.98 6.09 16.47
CA GLU A 166 12.52 4.82 16.94
C GLU A 166 12.62 3.72 15.88
N TYR A 167 11.85 3.82 14.79
CA TYR A 167 11.81 2.76 13.77
C TYR A 167 13.14 2.63 13.03
N ASP A 168 13.86 1.54 13.23
CA ASP A 168 15.17 1.33 12.61
C ASP A 168 15.03 0.62 11.24
N ALA A 169 15.23 1.38 10.16
CA ALA A 169 15.16 0.91 8.78
C ALA A 169 16.31 -0.03 8.29
N PRO A 170 17.53 -0.08 8.88
CA PRO A 170 18.62 -0.98 8.51
C PRO A 170 18.26 -2.46 8.49
N CYS A 171 17.38 -2.97 9.37
CA CYS A 171 16.95 -4.39 9.35
C CYS A 171 16.40 -4.78 7.96
N ILE A 172 15.73 -3.84 7.25
CA ILE A 172 15.25 -4.07 5.87
C ILE A 172 16.37 -3.89 4.84
N ARG A 173 17.27 -2.90 5.01
CA ARG A 173 18.42 -2.74 4.09
C ARG A 173 19.33 -3.97 4.08
N HIS A 174 19.64 -4.52 5.26
CA HIS A 174 20.41 -5.76 5.38
C HIS A 174 19.67 -6.95 4.79
N SER A 175 18.35 -7.04 4.99
CA SER A 175 17.50 -8.07 4.35
C SER A 175 17.58 -7.98 2.82
N LEU A 176 17.47 -6.76 2.25
CA LEU A 176 17.58 -6.52 0.81
C LEU A 176 18.98 -6.82 0.28
N GLN A 177 20.03 -6.41 0.98
CA GLN A 177 21.40 -6.73 0.62
C GLN A 177 21.63 -8.25 0.66
N SER A 178 21.20 -8.96 1.70
CA SER A 178 21.23 -10.43 1.80
C SER A 178 20.51 -11.10 0.62
N ILE A 179 19.35 -10.56 0.23
CA ILE A 179 18.60 -11.04 -0.94
C ILE A 179 19.37 -10.77 -2.24
N ILE A 180 19.89 -9.56 -2.44
CA ILE A 180 20.67 -9.19 -3.62
C ILE A 180 21.89 -10.10 -3.72
N TYR A 181 22.70 -10.21 -2.66
CA TYR A 181 23.87 -11.09 -2.62
C TYR A 181 23.52 -12.56 -2.90
N ARG A 182 22.42 -13.08 -2.33
CA ARG A 182 21.94 -14.44 -2.65
C ARG A 182 21.50 -14.56 -4.10
N TYR A 183 20.90 -13.54 -4.68
CA TYR A 183 20.48 -13.53 -6.08
C TYR A 183 21.66 -13.43 -7.04
N THR A 184 22.66 -12.59 -6.76
CA THR A 184 23.89 -12.50 -7.56
C THR A 184 24.72 -13.78 -7.46
N ALA A 185 24.74 -14.42 -6.29
CA ALA A 185 25.46 -15.68 -6.06
C ALA A 185 24.70 -16.92 -6.57
N SER A 186 23.36 -16.90 -6.60
CA SER A 186 22.53 -18.05 -6.97
C SER A 186 21.76 -17.75 -8.25
N ARG A 187 22.10 -18.44 -9.35
CA ARG A 187 21.45 -18.30 -10.69
C ARG A 187 19.94 -18.63 -10.75
N LYS A 188 19.23 -18.72 -9.61
CA LYS A 188 17.80 -19.07 -9.53
C LYS A 188 16.91 -17.82 -9.36
N ARG A 189 16.01 -17.62 -10.32
CA ARG A 189 15.09 -16.47 -10.44
C ARG A 189 13.91 -16.49 -9.46
N ARG A 190 14.10 -16.71 -8.16
CA ARG A 190 12.98 -16.67 -7.19
C ARG A 190 13.39 -16.00 -5.89
N LEU A 191 12.84 -14.80 -5.65
CA LEU A 191 12.92 -14.11 -4.36
C LEU A 191 12.10 -14.89 -3.33
N LEU A 192 12.78 -15.54 -2.39
CA LEU A 192 12.19 -16.18 -1.22
C LEU A 192 12.48 -15.29 -0.01
N TYR A 193 11.44 -14.66 0.54
CA TYR A 193 11.54 -14.05 1.86
C TYR A 193 11.65 -15.19 2.87
N ARG A 194 12.82 -15.33 3.50
CA ARG A 194 12.97 -16.13 4.72
C ARG A 194 12.81 -15.14 5.87
N GLU A 195 12.00 -15.49 6.86
CA GLU A 195 11.92 -14.74 8.11
C GLU A 195 13.30 -14.75 8.77
N GLU A 196 14.07 -13.68 8.58
CA GLU A 196 15.15 -13.38 9.51
C GLU A 196 14.49 -12.69 10.69
N GLU A 197 14.28 -13.46 11.77
CA GLU A 197 13.86 -12.94 13.07
C GLU A 197 14.89 -11.90 13.52
N CYS A 198 14.54 -10.61 13.39
CA CYS A 198 15.24 -9.53 14.10
C CYS A 198 14.97 -9.78 15.61
N ALA A 199 15.88 -10.53 16.24
CA ALA A 199 15.74 -11.14 17.56
C ALA A 199 15.39 -10.13 18.66
N HIS A 200 14.12 -10.13 19.08
CA HIS A 200 13.69 -9.73 20.41
C HIS A 200 12.64 -10.76 20.84
N LYS A 201 13.04 -11.75 21.64
CA LYS A 201 12.13 -12.76 22.20
C LYS A 201 11.05 -12.08 23.05
N PRO A 202 9.77 -12.41 22.86
CA PRO A 202 8.82 -12.47 23.96
C PRO A 202 8.57 -13.93 24.35
N ALA A 203 8.30 -14.13 25.64
CA ALA A 203 7.89 -15.39 26.21
C ALA A 203 6.57 -15.88 25.56
N GLY A 204 6.44 -17.21 25.49
CA GLY A 204 5.51 -17.91 24.62
C GLY A 204 4.03 -17.66 24.88
N ILE A 205 3.22 -17.98 23.87
CA ILE A 205 1.77 -18.16 24.01
C ILE A 205 1.36 -19.33 23.11
N ALA A 206 0.49 -20.16 23.68
CA ALA A 206 -0.01 -21.43 23.21
C ALA A 206 -0.85 -21.35 21.93
N GLN A 207 -0.83 -22.45 21.18
CA GLN A 207 -1.73 -22.73 20.07
C GLN A 207 -3.14 -23.09 20.59
N VAL A 208 -4.16 -22.46 20.00
CA VAL A 208 -5.48 -23.05 19.74
C VAL A 208 -5.86 -22.70 18.31
#